data_AF-A0A3P7KPG3-F1
#
_entry.id   AF-A0A3P7KPG3-F1
#
_cell.length_a   1.000
_cell.length_b   1.000
_cell.length_c   1.000
_cell.angle_alpha   90.00
_cell.angle_beta   90.00
_cell.angle_gamma   90.00
#
_symmetry.space_group_name_H-M   'P 1'
#
loop_
_entity.id
_entity.type
_entity.pdbx_description
1 polymer ?
#
loop_
_entity_poly.entity_id
_entity_poly.type
_entity_poly.pdbx_seq_one_letter_code
_entity_poly.pdbx_strand_id
1 'polypeptide(L)'
;MLAALNVNKDDPLLQVYSSTQEKLDAVTAELQKEKNRSKALESEVEDLQGEFELDRLDYLETIRKQDQQLKLLGQILDKIQPIIRKDSNYYNIEKVKKDSIWNEDEGRWVLPEMSVSRTVLPNAHNGKFLPLVTPRYYQLYFRDWFKQ
;
A
#
# COMPACT_ATOMS: atom_id res chain seq x y z
N MET A 1 25.11 89.25 17.51
CA MET A 1 25.06 89.44 16.05
C MET A 1 24.86 88.07 15.42
N LEU A 2 23.63 87.57 15.45
CA LEU A 2 23.23 86.34 14.77
C LEU A 2 22.97 86.74 13.32
N ALA A 3 24.05 86.85 12.54
CA ALA A 3 23.94 86.90 11.09
C ALA A 3 23.35 85.54 10.69
N ALA A 4 22.05 85.55 10.44
CA ALA A 4 21.33 84.46 9.86
C ALA A 4 22.14 83.98 8.65
N LEU A 5 22.64 82.75 8.73
CA LEU A 5 22.98 81.94 7.58
C LEU A 5 21.69 81.82 6.77
N ASN A 6 21.44 82.82 5.92
CA ASN A 6 20.40 82.80 4.91
C ASN A 6 20.88 81.85 3.81
N VAL A 7 20.92 80.56 4.15
CA VAL A 7 20.98 79.47 3.19
C VAL A 7 19.66 79.56 2.44
N ASN A 8 19.69 80.24 1.28
CA ASN A 8 18.54 80.30 0.40
C ASN A 8 18.12 78.87 0.10
N LYS A 9 16.86 78.53 0.38
CA LYS A 9 16.27 77.21 0.08
C LYS A 9 16.28 76.88 -1.43
N ASP A 10 16.63 77.87 -2.25
CA ASP A 10 16.79 77.79 -3.70
C ASP A 10 18.22 77.47 -4.14
N ASP A 11 19.16 77.19 -3.22
CA ASP A 11 20.47 76.67 -3.59
C ASP A 11 20.31 75.30 -4.27
N PRO A 12 20.60 75.18 -5.57
CA PRO A 12 20.39 73.94 -6.32
C PRO A 12 21.14 72.75 -5.71
N LEU A 13 22.26 73.01 -5.04
CA LEU A 13 23.04 71.96 -4.38
C LEU A 13 22.32 71.36 -3.17
N LEU A 14 21.58 72.19 -2.41
CA LEU A 14 20.78 71.75 -1.27
C LEU A 14 19.57 70.91 -1.72
N GLN A 15 18.99 71.25 -2.87
CA GLN A 15 17.89 70.48 -3.47
C GLN A 15 18.36 69.11 -3.99
N VAL A 16 19.51 69.04 -4.66
CA VAL A 16 20.09 67.76 -5.11
C VAL A 16 20.46 66.90 -3.91
N TYR A 17 21.06 67.49 -2.86
CA TYR A 17 21.42 66.74 -1.66
C TYR A 17 20.19 66.19 -0.93
N SER A 18 19.16 67.02 -0.70
CA SER A 18 17.90 66.57 -0.08
C SER A 18 17.19 65.49 -0.91
N SER A 19 17.08 65.66 -2.23
CA SER A 19 16.49 64.64 -3.12
C SER A 19 17.29 63.33 -3.11
N THR A 20 18.62 63.42 -3.03
CA THR A 20 19.48 62.22 -2.96
C THR A 20 19.34 61.53 -1.61
N GLN A 21 19.24 62.28 -0.52
CA GLN A 21 19.02 61.74 0.82
C GLN A 21 17.65 61.05 0.91
N GLU A 22 16.58 61.67 0.40
CA GLU A 22 15.24 61.06 0.36
C GLU A 22 15.23 59.75 -0.42
N LYS A 23 15.93 59.68 -1.56
CA LYS A 23 16.07 58.44 -2.34
C LYS A 23 16.87 57.38 -1.58
N LEU A 24 17.94 57.77 -0.91
CA LEU A 24 18.76 56.87 -0.09
C LEU A 24 17.93 56.28 1.05
N ASP A 25 17.13 57.11 1.72
CA ASP A 25 16.25 56.68 2.80
C ASP A 25 15.15 55.74 2.30
N ALA A 26 14.54 56.05 1.15
CA ALA A 26 13.54 55.20 0.51
C ALA A 26 14.12 53.83 0.11
N VAL A 27 15.31 53.80 -0.50
CA VAL A 27 16.00 52.55 -0.86
C VAL A 27 16.38 51.75 0.39
N THR A 28 16.83 52.42 1.45
CA THR A 28 17.19 51.76 2.71
C THR A 28 15.96 51.15 3.38
N ALA A 29 14.82 51.85 3.36
CA ALA A 29 13.55 51.34 3.88
C ALA A 29 13.06 50.11 3.10
N GLU A 30 13.10 50.15 1.76
CA GLU A 30 12.70 49.00 0.94
C GLU A 30 13.65 47.81 1.14
N LEU A 31 14.97 48.05 1.21
CA LEU A 31 15.95 47.02 1.51
C LEU A 31 15.69 46.35 2.85
N GLN A 32 15.35 47.13 3.89
CA GLN A 32 15.05 46.59 5.20
C GLN A 32 13.76 45.74 5.19
N LYS A 33 12.75 46.18 4.45
CA LYS A 33 11.49 45.44 4.26
C LYS A 33 11.74 44.11 3.55
N GLU A 34 12.49 44.11 2.45
CA GLU A 34 12.79 42.87 1.72
C GLU A 34 13.70 41.93 2.52
N LYS A 35 14.63 42.45 3.32
CA LYS A 35 15.40 41.63 4.28
C LYS A 35 14.50 40.95 5.32
N ASN A 36 13.54 41.67 5.87
CA ASN A 36 12.60 41.09 6.83
C ASN A 36 11.72 40.03 6.17
N ARG A 37 11.31 40.27 4.92
CA ARG A 37 10.55 39.30 4.12
C ARG A 37 11.37 38.03 3.83
N SER A 38 12.64 38.18 3.44
CA SER A 38 13.54 37.04 3.22
C SER A 38 13.67 36.18 4.47
N LYS A 39 13.90 36.80 5.63
CA LYS A 39 13.98 36.09 6.91
C LYS A 39 12.68 35.36 7.28
N ALA A 40 11.53 35.99 7.02
CA ALA A 40 10.25 35.36 7.27
C ALA A 40 10.04 34.12 6.38
N LEU A 41 10.39 34.23 5.09
CA LEU A 41 10.31 33.11 4.15
C LEU A 41 11.31 32.00 4.48
N GLU A 42 12.53 32.34 4.93
CA GLU A 42 13.52 31.37 5.39
C GLU A 42 13.01 30.59 6.60
N SER A 43 12.39 31.27 7.57
CA SER A 43 11.75 30.62 8.73
C SER A 43 10.60 29.71 8.30
N GLU A 44 9.74 30.15 7.38
CA GLU A 44 8.62 29.35 6.88
C GLU A 44 9.11 28.09 6.16
N VAL A 45 10.20 28.18 5.40
CA VAL A 45 10.83 27.02 4.76
C VAL A 45 11.37 26.04 5.79
N GLU A 46 12.02 26.52 6.85
CA GLU A 46 12.55 25.66 7.92
C GLU A 46 11.41 24.97 8.68
N ASP A 47 10.35 25.70 9.02
CA ASP A 47 9.17 25.16 9.69
C ASP A 47 8.50 24.06 8.84
N LEU A 48 8.27 24.34 7.55
CA LEU A 48 7.68 23.35 6.62
C LEU A 48 8.58 22.12 6.47
N GLN A 49 9.89 22.30 6.35
CA GLN A 49 10.82 21.16 6.28
C GLN A 49 10.75 20.30 7.55
N GLY A 50 10.67 20.92 8.73
CA GLY A 50 10.48 20.23 9.99
C GLY A 50 9.18 19.42 10.04
N GLU A 51 8.06 20.02 9.60
CA GLU A 51 6.77 19.33 9.50
C GLU A 51 6.83 18.12 8.55
N PHE A 52 7.42 18.28 7.36
CA PHE A 52 7.59 17.19 6.40
C PHE A 52 8.46 16.05 6.95
N GLU A 53 9.51 16.37 7.71
CA GLU A 53 10.36 15.36 8.32
C GLU A 53 9.63 14.56 9.41
N LEU A 54 8.82 15.23 10.23
CA LEU A 54 7.99 14.59 11.25
C LEU A 54 6.95 13.65 10.61
N ASP A 55 6.20 14.14 9.63
CA ASP A 55 5.22 13.33 8.90
C ASP A 55 5.86 12.12 8.25
N ARG A 56 7.05 12.31 7.65
CA ARG A 56 7.82 11.21 7.07
C ARG A 56 8.20 10.15 8.12
N LEU A 57 8.62 10.57 9.32
CA LEU A 57 8.95 9.64 10.40
C LEU A 57 7.72 8.84 10.84
N ASP A 58 6.57 9.50 10.99
CA ASP A 58 5.31 8.87 11.38
C ASP A 58 4.79 7.89 10.32
N TYR A 59 4.92 8.23 9.03
CA TYR A 59 4.60 7.30 7.95
C TYR A 59 5.51 6.07 7.97
N LEU A 60 6.81 6.25 8.16
CA LEU A 60 7.75 5.14 8.27
C LEU A 60 7.44 4.25 9.47
N GLU A 61 7.03 4.83 10.61
CA GLU A 61 6.62 4.07 11.79
C GLU A 61 5.33 3.27 11.54
N THR A 62 4.37 3.86 10.83
CA THR A 62 3.14 3.17 10.42
C THR A 62 3.45 1.95 9.55
N ILE A 63 4.34 2.09 8.56
CA ILE A 63 4.79 0.98 7.70
C ILE A 63 5.45 -0.12 8.54
N ARG A 64 6.32 0.24 9.50
CA ARG A 64 6.96 -0.74 10.39
C ARG A 64 5.93 -1.52 11.22
N LYS A 65 4.95 -0.83 11.80
CA LYS A 65 3.87 -1.46 12.57
C LYS A 65 3.01 -2.36 11.70
N GLN A 66 2.68 -1.95 10.48
CA GLN A 66 1.94 -2.76 9.52
C GLN A 66 2.73 -4.03 9.12
N ASP A 67 4.03 -3.92 8.86
CA ASP A 67 4.90 -5.07 8.57
C ASP A 67 4.97 -6.06 9.75
N GLN A 68 5.04 -5.54 10.99
CA GLN A 68 4.96 -6.38 12.20
C GLN A 68 3.62 -7.13 12.28
N GLN A 69 2.50 -6.47 11.99
CA GLN A 69 1.19 -7.11 11.96
C GLN A 69 1.08 -8.17 10.87
N LEU A 70 1.61 -7.92 9.67
CA LEU A 70 1.63 -8.91 8.58
C LEU A 70 2.45 -10.14 8.96
N LYS A 71 3.61 -9.95 9.60
CA LYS A 71 4.45 -11.06 10.11
C LYS A 71 3.70 -11.89 11.16
N LEU A 72 3.03 -11.24 12.11
CA LEU A 72 2.24 -11.91 13.14
C LEU A 72 1.11 -12.75 12.50
N LEU A 73 0.35 -12.16 11.56
CA LEU A 73 -0.71 -12.86 10.85
C LEU A 73 -0.18 -14.05 10.06
N GLY A 74 0.97 -13.90 9.39
CA GLY A 74 1.67 -15.00 8.72
C GLY A 74 2.05 -16.13 9.66
N GLN A 75 2.64 -15.80 10.82
CA GLN A 75 3.00 -16.79 11.84
C GLN A 75 1.79 -17.53 12.41
N ILE A 76 0.68 -16.83 12.64
CA ILE A 76 -0.58 -17.44 13.07
C ILE A 76 -1.11 -18.39 11.98
N LEU A 77 -1.09 -17.96 10.71
CA LEU A 77 -1.53 -18.76 9.58
C LEU A 77 -0.73 -20.05 9.44
N ASP A 78 0.59 -19.99 9.61
CA ASP A 78 1.49 -21.15 9.57
C ASP A 78 1.16 -22.17 10.68
N LYS A 79 0.66 -21.70 11.84
CA LYS A 79 0.19 -22.58 12.92
C LYS A 79 -1.19 -23.18 12.65
N ILE A 80 -2.08 -22.44 11.99
CA ILE A 80 -3.46 -22.86 11.72
C ILE A 80 -3.54 -23.79 10.51
N GLN A 81 -2.75 -23.54 9.45
CA GLN A 81 -2.83 -24.28 8.18
C GLN A 81 -2.84 -25.82 8.34
N PRO A 82 -2.00 -26.43 9.19
CA PRO A 82 -1.97 -27.89 9.37
C PRO A 82 -3.23 -28.46 10.04
N ILE A 83 -3.99 -27.61 10.75
CA ILE A 83 -5.20 -27.97 11.49
C ILE A 83 -6.42 -27.94 10.55
N ILE A 84 -6.33 -27.23 9.42
CA ILE A 84 -7.40 -27.16 8.43
C ILE A 84 -7.62 -28.55 7.82
N ARG A 85 -8.89 -28.94 7.67
CA ARG A 85 -9.24 -30.24 7.08
C ARG A 85 -8.76 -30.34 5.64
N LYS A 86 -8.17 -31.49 5.29
CA LYS A 86 -7.62 -31.77 3.95
C LYS A 86 -8.66 -31.77 2.83
N ASP A 87 -9.94 -31.96 3.16
CA ASP A 87 -11.04 -31.94 2.20
C ASP A 87 -11.62 -30.53 1.96
N SER A 88 -11.13 -29.51 2.67
CA SER A 88 -11.48 -28.12 2.43
C SER A 88 -10.61 -27.50 1.33
N ASN A 89 -11.20 -26.66 0.48
CA ASN A 89 -10.44 -25.85 -0.49
C ASN A 89 -9.40 -24.93 0.18
N TYR A 90 -9.64 -24.51 1.43
CA TYR A 90 -8.71 -23.68 2.22
C TYR A 90 -7.50 -24.44 2.77
N TYR A 91 -7.43 -25.76 2.61
CA TYR A 91 -6.21 -26.51 2.96
C TYR A 91 -5.02 -26.06 2.11
N ASN A 92 -5.25 -25.73 0.83
CA ASN A 92 -4.24 -25.15 -0.04
C ASN A 92 -4.38 -23.62 -0.10
N ILE A 93 -3.80 -22.96 0.89
CA ILE A 93 -3.84 -21.50 1.03
C ILE A 93 -3.19 -20.78 -0.16
N GLU A 94 -2.15 -21.35 -0.77
CA GLU A 94 -1.51 -20.77 -1.96
C GLU A 94 -2.47 -20.74 -3.15
N LYS A 95 -3.31 -21.76 -3.31
CA LYS A 95 -4.39 -21.74 -4.29
C LYS A 95 -5.43 -20.66 -3.97
N VAL A 96 -5.86 -20.56 -2.71
CA VAL A 96 -6.81 -19.51 -2.28
C VAL A 96 -6.26 -18.11 -2.60
N LYS A 97 -5.00 -17.84 -2.31
CA LYS A 97 -4.34 -16.56 -2.63
C LYS A 97 -4.37 -16.28 -4.13
N LYS A 98 -4.05 -17.27 -4.96
CA LYS A 98 -4.05 -17.14 -6.42
C LYS A 98 -5.44 -16.89 -6.99
N ASP A 99 -6.45 -17.51 -6.39
CA ASP A 99 -7.85 -17.39 -6.82
C ASP A 99 -8.54 -16.14 -6.21
N SER A 100 -7.86 -15.41 -5.32
CA SER A 100 -8.37 -14.18 -4.70
C SER A 100 -8.15 -12.97 -5.59
N ILE A 101 -9.10 -12.04 -5.57
CA ILE A 101 -9.09 -10.84 -6.43
C ILE A 101 -9.13 -9.60 -5.55
N TRP A 102 -8.28 -8.61 -5.83
CA TRP A 102 -8.35 -7.31 -5.15
C TRP A 102 -9.55 -6.52 -5.67
N ASN A 103 -10.43 -6.10 -4.76
CA ASN A 103 -11.52 -5.19 -5.07
C ASN A 103 -11.14 -3.77 -4.62
N GLU A 104 -10.91 -2.89 -5.59
CA GLU A 104 -10.53 -1.49 -5.36
C GLU A 104 -11.66 -0.69 -4.73
N ASP A 105 -12.91 -0.91 -5.14
CA ASP A 105 -14.09 -0.18 -4.64
C ASP A 105 -14.33 -0.46 -3.16
N GLU A 106 -14.07 -1.70 -2.74
CA GLU A 106 -14.27 -2.15 -1.37
C GLU A 106 -13.00 -2.12 -0.52
N GLY A 107 -11.85 -1.81 -1.13
CA GLY A 107 -10.53 -1.81 -0.47
C GLY A 107 -10.16 -3.13 0.20
N ARG A 108 -10.61 -4.27 -0.36
CA ARG A 108 -10.36 -5.60 0.25
C ARG A 108 -10.17 -6.70 -0.79
N TRP A 109 -9.49 -7.77 -0.36
CA TRP A 109 -9.43 -9.01 -1.13
C TRP A 109 -10.77 -9.75 -1.07
N VAL A 110 -11.27 -10.16 -2.24
CA VAL A 110 -12.40 -11.08 -2.39
C VAL A 110 -11.83 -12.50 -2.45
N LEU A 111 -12.13 -13.30 -1.43
CA LEU A 111 -11.66 -14.67 -1.32
C LEU A 111 -12.70 -15.66 -1.91
N PRO A 112 -12.26 -16.82 -2.44
CA PRO A 112 -13.15 -17.90 -2.84
C PRO A 112 -14.03 -18.40 -1.70
N GLU A 113 -15.28 -18.80 -2.00
CA GLU A 113 -16.17 -19.36 -0.99
C GLU A 113 -15.62 -20.68 -0.40
N MET A 114 -15.79 -20.88 0.92
CA MET A 114 -15.35 -22.10 1.58
C MET A 114 -16.20 -23.29 1.12
N SER A 115 -15.55 -24.34 0.63
CA SER A 115 -16.20 -25.58 0.18
C SER A 115 -15.45 -26.81 0.67
N VAL A 116 -16.19 -27.88 0.93
CA VAL A 116 -15.65 -29.17 1.41
C VAL A 116 -15.97 -30.25 0.39
N SER A 117 -14.95 -30.82 -0.22
CA SER A 117 -15.08 -31.88 -1.23
C SER A 117 -15.15 -33.25 -0.55
N ARG A 118 -16.31 -33.91 -0.58
CA ARG A 118 -16.41 -35.31 -0.14
C ARG A 118 -15.98 -36.24 -1.27
N THR A 119 -14.78 -36.81 -1.13
CA THR A 119 -14.38 -37.95 -1.96
C THR A 119 -15.04 -39.20 -1.39
N VAL A 120 -16.08 -39.70 -2.06
CA VAL A 120 -16.61 -41.03 -1.79
C VAL A 120 -15.86 -41.97 -2.73
N LEU A 121 -15.23 -43.02 -2.19
CA LEU A 121 -14.74 -44.10 -3.04
C LEU A 121 -15.96 -44.64 -3.82
N PRO A 122 -15.84 -44.94 -5.13
CA PRO A 122 -16.87 -45.67 -5.83
C PRO A 122 -17.15 -46.93 -5.02
N ASN A 123 -18.36 -47.05 -4.46
CA ASN A 123 -18.74 -48.22 -3.68
C ASN A 123 -18.33 -49.45 -4.50
N ALA A 124 -17.47 -50.29 -3.94
CA ALA A 124 -17.30 -51.66 -4.40
C ALA A 124 -18.66 -52.35 -4.15
N HIS A 125 -19.61 -52.09 -5.05
CA HIS A 125 -20.92 -52.70 -5.01
C HIS A 125 -20.69 -54.17 -5.34
N ASN A 126 -20.61 -54.97 -4.27
CA ASN A 126 -21.20 -56.29 -4.15
C ASN A 126 -21.64 -56.91 -5.50
N GLY A 127 -20.75 -57.69 -6.10
CA GLY A 127 -21.09 -58.93 -6.79
C GLY A 127 -22.26 -58.93 -7.77
N LYS A 128 -22.33 -57.97 -8.71
CA LYS A 128 -23.12 -58.16 -9.94
C LYS A 128 -22.25 -57.88 -11.15
N PHE A 129 -21.48 -58.90 -11.53
CA PHE A 129 -20.90 -58.99 -12.87
C PHE A 129 -22.05 -58.82 -13.89
N LEU A 130 -22.00 -57.74 -14.67
CA LEU A 130 -22.69 -57.66 -15.94
C LEU A 130 -22.22 -58.85 -16.79
N PRO A 131 -23.11 -59.65 -17.40
CA PRO A 131 -22.67 -60.77 -18.21
C PRO A 131 -21.99 -60.22 -19.46
N LEU A 132 -20.67 -60.33 -19.50
CA LEU A 132 -19.91 -60.24 -20.74
C LEU A 132 -20.44 -61.33 -21.66
N VAL A 133 -20.99 -60.92 -22.80
CA VAL A 133 -21.44 -61.81 -23.86
C VAL A 133 -20.29 -62.74 -24.22
N THR A 134 -20.37 -64.01 -23.82
CA THR A 134 -19.40 -65.02 -24.21
C THR A 134 -19.80 -65.61 -25.57
N PRO A 135 -18.88 -65.65 -26.56
CA PRO A 135 -19.11 -66.33 -27.82
C PRO A 135 -19.36 -67.83 -27.62
N ARG A 136 -20.30 -68.37 -28.40
CA ARG A 136 -20.90 -69.72 -28.31
C ARG A 136 -19.93 -70.92 -28.41
N TYR A 137 -18.62 -70.71 -28.53
CA TYR A 137 -17.65 -71.77 -28.79
C TYR A 137 -17.12 -72.49 -27.53
N TYR A 138 -17.31 -71.93 -26.32
CA TYR A 138 -16.75 -72.51 -25.08
C TYR A 138 -17.73 -73.30 -24.22
N GLN A 139 -18.95 -73.62 -24.69
CA GLN A 139 -19.90 -74.42 -23.90
C GLN A 139 -19.70 -75.94 -23.99
N LEU A 140 -18.87 -76.44 -24.92
CA LEU A 140 -18.70 -77.88 -25.11
C LEU A 140 -17.62 -78.52 -24.22
N TYR A 141 -16.68 -77.74 -23.66
CA TYR A 141 -15.61 -78.29 -22.81
C TYR A 141 -15.92 -78.29 -21.31
N PHE A 142 -16.95 -77.56 -20.86
CA PHE A 142 -17.24 -77.44 -19.43
C PHE A 142 -18.20 -78.50 -18.88
N ARG A 143 -18.86 -79.30 -19.74
CA ARG A 143 -19.90 -80.25 -19.30
C ARG A 143 -19.36 -81.63 -18.86
N ASP A 144 -18.10 -81.94 -19.16
CA ASP A 144 -17.51 -83.25 -18.89
C ASP A 144 -16.60 -83.29 -17.65
N TRP A 145 -16.40 -82.15 -16.97
CA TRP A 145 -15.52 -82.08 -15.79
C TRP A 145 -16.21 -82.37 -14.45
N PHE A 146 -17.55 -82.43 -14.42
CA PHE A 146 -18.34 -82.66 -13.18
C PHE A 146 -19.06 -84.02 -13.15
N LYS A 147 -18.47 -85.06 -13.76
CA LYS A 147 -18.87 -86.45 -13.54
C LYS A 147 -17.66 -87.37 -13.39
N GLN A 148 -17.13 -87.42 -12.17
CA GLN A 148 -16.48 -88.59 -11.58
C GLN A 148 -16.45 -88.43 -10.07
#